data_AF-A0AAQ4DSH2-F1
#
_entry.id   AF-A0AAQ4DSH2-F1
#
_cell.length_a   1.000
_cell.length_b   1.000
_cell.length_c   1.000
_cell.angle_alpha   90.00
_cell.angle_beta   90.00
_cell.angle_gamma   90.00
#
_symmetry.space_group_name_H-M   'P 1'
#
loop_
_entity.id
_entity.type
_entity.pdbx_description
1 polymer ?
#
loop_
_entity_poly.entity_id
_entity_poly.type
_entity_poly.pdbx_seq_one_letter_code
_entity_poly.pdbx_strand_id
1 'polypeptide(L)'
;MSATLVCATARRVLPKCFAGRFPVPGLSLRYCSVANTLRVKKEIDEKRKAALLGGGEKRIAKQHEKGKLSARERISILLDPGTFVEYDMFMEHTCSDFGMQKEKYSGDSVVTGHGEIHGRQVFVFSQDFTVFGGSLSSVHAKKICKIMDQAMLVGAPVIGLNDSGGARIQEGVESLAGYADIFQRNVLSSGVVPQISVIMGPCAGGAVYSPAITDFIFMVKVVDDRDFFEIMPTYAKNIIVGFARMNGQTVGIVGNNPKSAAGCLDINSSVKGARFVRFCDAFNIPIITFVDVPGFLP
;
A
#
# COMPACT_ATOMS: atom_id res chain seq x y z
N MET A 1 47.92 51.90 20.97
CA MET A 1 47.47 51.28 19.70
C MET A 1 46.09 50.69 19.99
N SER A 2 44.99 51.45 19.84
CA SER A 2 44.15 51.62 18.62
C SER A 2 43.63 50.26 18.10
N ALA A 3 42.34 49.98 17.89
CA ALA A 3 41.21 50.86 17.61
C ALA A 3 39.87 50.28 18.10
N THR A 4 38.99 51.19 18.52
CA THR A 4 37.56 51.05 18.78
C THR A 4 36.80 50.74 17.48
N LEU A 5 35.96 49.70 17.44
CA LEU A 5 35.00 49.49 16.35
C LEU A 5 33.59 49.88 16.80
N VAL A 6 33.05 50.89 16.12
CA VAL A 6 31.80 51.60 16.39
C VAL A 6 30.61 50.77 15.92
N CYS A 7 29.62 50.63 16.81
CA CYS A 7 28.29 50.10 16.54
C CYS A 7 27.54 51.07 15.60
N ALA A 8 27.41 50.70 14.33
CA ALA A 8 26.72 51.49 13.32
C ALA A 8 25.20 51.38 13.48
N THR A 9 24.59 52.46 13.97
CA THR A 9 23.15 52.71 13.99
C THR A 9 22.64 52.93 12.56
N ALA A 10 22.11 51.88 11.94
CA ALA A 10 21.43 51.98 10.65
C ALA A 10 20.01 52.57 10.84
N ARG A 11 19.92 53.90 10.95
CA ARG A 11 18.71 54.65 10.60
C ARG A 11 18.52 54.58 9.09
N ARG A 12 17.62 53.73 8.60
CA ARG A 12 17.09 53.80 7.23
C ARG A 12 15.61 54.20 7.25
N VAL A 13 15.42 55.51 7.01
CA VAL A 13 14.35 56.17 6.25
C VAL A 13 13.11 55.31 5.99
N LEU A 14 12.05 55.52 6.79
CA LEU A 14 10.68 55.20 6.42
C LEU A 14 10.18 56.25 5.40
N PRO A 15 9.57 55.86 4.27
CA PRO A 15 8.96 56.82 3.37
C PRO A 15 7.72 57.45 4.05
N LYS A 16 7.78 58.76 4.26
CA LYS A 16 6.64 59.61 4.57
C LYS A 16 5.74 59.68 3.32
N CYS A 17 4.73 58.84 3.21
CA CYS A 17 3.59 59.09 2.31
C CYS A 17 2.35 58.38 2.85
N PHE A 18 1.25 59.13 2.94
CA PHE A 18 -0.10 58.72 3.39
C PHE A 18 -0.33 58.61 4.90
N ALA A 19 -0.12 59.72 5.60
CA ALA A 19 -0.98 60.08 6.73
C ALA A 19 -2.32 60.60 6.18
N GLY A 20 -3.28 59.71 5.94
CA GLY A 20 -4.59 60.04 5.37
C GLY A 20 -5.65 59.05 5.85
N ARG A 21 -6.42 59.50 6.85
CA ARG A 21 -7.69 58.96 7.38
C ARG A 21 -8.36 57.85 6.56
N PHE A 22 -8.40 56.63 7.10
CA PHE A 22 -9.57 55.73 7.11
C PHE A 22 -9.36 54.65 8.19
N PRO A 23 -10.08 54.66 9.33
CA PRO A 23 -10.08 53.51 10.22
C PRO A 23 -11.06 52.50 9.64
N VAL A 24 -10.56 51.44 9.00
CA VAL A 24 -11.37 50.25 8.72
C VAL A 24 -11.31 49.40 9.99
N PRO A 25 -12.39 49.25 10.77
CA PRO A 25 -12.36 48.42 11.97
C PRO A 25 -12.31 46.95 11.54
N GLY A 26 -11.28 46.22 11.97
CA GLY A 26 -11.26 44.76 11.86
C GLY A 26 -10.15 44.12 11.01
N LEU A 27 -9.27 44.91 10.35
CA LEU A 27 -8.09 44.32 9.72
C LEU A 27 -6.98 44.10 10.76
N SER A 28 -7.06 42.95 11.44
CA SER A 28 -5.90 42.37 12.13
C SER A 28 -4.79 42.20 11.10
N LEU A 29 -3.75 43.05 11.20
CA LEU A 29 -2.43 42.77 10.64
C LEU A 29 -1.96 41.45 11.27
N ARG A 30 -2.32 40.31 10.66
CA ARG A 30 -1.73 39.00 10.96
C ARG A 30 -0.30 39.04 10.45
N TYR A 31 0.55 39.68 11.23
CA TYR A 31 1.98 39.76 11.01
C TYR A 31 2.52 38.35 10.82
N CYS A 32 3.17 38.12 9.67
CA CYS A 32 4.11 37.04 9.44
C CYS A 32 5.26 37.19 10.45
N SER A 33 5.04 36.75 11.69
CA SER A 33 6.03 36.79 12.75
C SER A 33 6.80 35.48 12.75
N VAL A 34 8.10 35.54 13.04
CA VAL A 34 8.96 34.36 13.26
C VAL A 34 8.31 33.38 14.25
N ALA A 35 7.56 33.88 15.23
CA ALA A 35 6.77 33.08 16.17
C ALA A 35 5.69 32.21 15.48
N ASN A 36 4.97 32.75 14.49
CA ASN A 36 4.00 31.97 13.72
C ASN A 36 4.70 30.90 12.87
N THR A 37 5.84 31.21 12.26
CA THR A 37 6.66 30.25 11.50
C THR A 37 7.16 29.10 12.39
N LEU A 38 7.66 29.41 13.59
CA LEU A 38 8.12 28.41 14.55
C LEU A 38 6.97 27.53 15.04
N ARG A 39 5.79 28.12 15.30
CA ARG A 39 4.58 27.37 15.68
C ARG A 39 4.15 26.41 14.58
N VAL A 40 4.03 26.89 13.33
CA VAL A 40 3.64 26.05 12.19
C VAL A 40 4.66 24.94 11.94
N LYS A 41 5.96 25.24 12.05
CA LYS A 41 7.01 24.21 11.94
C LYS A 41 6.83 23.11 12.99
N LYS A 42 6.59 23.49 14.26
CA LYS A 42 6.35 22.55 15.34
C LYS A 42 5.11 21.68 15.09
N GLU A 43 4.02 22.29 14.63
CA GLU A 43 2.78 21.56 14.26
C GLU A 43 3.01 20.57 13.11
N ILE A 44 3.80 20.94 12.09
CA ILE A 44 4.17 20.04 10.99
C ILE A 44 5.03 18.88 11.48
N ASP A 45 6.03 19.17 12.33
CA ASP A 45 6.91 18.14 12.87
C ASP A 45 6.16 17.16 13.79
N GLU A 46 5.21 17.64 14.57
CA GLU A 46 4.31 16.81 15.39
C GLU A 46 3.39 15.93 14.53
N LYS A 47 2.74 16.51 13.50
CA LYS A 47 1.92 15.72 12.56
C LYS A 47 2.74 14.69 11.79
N ARG A 48 3.97 15.02 11.41
CA ARG A 48 4.89 14.09 10.73
C ARG A 48 5.22 12.90 11.63
N LYS A 49 5.53 13.14 12.91
CA LYS A 49 5.77 12.07 13.88
C LYS A 49 4.54 11.18 14.05
N ALA A 50 3.34 11.76 14.11
CA ALA A 50 2.10 10.99 14.20
C ALA A 50 1.85 10.13 12.95
N ALA A 51 2.06 10.67 11.74
CA ALA A 51 1.87 9.95 10.48
C ALA A 51 2.85 8.78 10.29
N LEU A 52 4.05 8.88 10.86
CA LEU A 52 5.04 7.80 10.82
C LEU A 52 4.62 6.58 11.66
N LEU A 53 3.80 6.78 12.69
CA LEU A 53 3.31 5.71 13.56
C LEU A 53 2.13 4.93 12.96
N GLY A 54 1.52 5.40 11.86
CA GLY A 54 0.43 4.71 11.16
C GLY A 54 -0.73 4.33 12.10
N GLY A 55 -1.06 3.03 12.15
CA GLY A 55 -2.08 2.48 13.05
C GLY A 55 -1.71 2.40 14.54
N GLY A 56 -0.51 2.88 14.91
CA GLY A 56 0.01 2.93 16.27
C GLY A 56 0.91 1.73 16.62
N GLU A 57 1.78 1.93 17.62
CA GLU A 57 2.82 0.98 18.03
C GLU A 57 2.26 -0.41 18.37
N LYS A 58 1.09 -0.48 19.02
CA LYS A 58 0.44 -1.76 19.37
C LYS A 58 0.09 -2.60 18.14
N ARG A 59 -0.39 -1.95 17.07
CA ARG A 59 -0.77 -2.66 15.82
C ARG A 59 0.46 -3.05 15.02
N ILE A 60 1.50 -2.20 15.04
CA ILE A 60 2.81 -2.51 14.43
C ILE A 60 3.45 -3.72 15.14
N ALA A 61 3.51 -3.73 16.47
CA ALA A 61 4.04 -4.86 17.24
C ALA A 61 3.31 -6.17 16.91
N LYS A 62 1.97 -6.14 16.84
CA LYS A 62 1.16 -7.31 16.43
C LYS A 62 1.46 -7.77 14.99
N GLN A 63 1.85 -6.85 14.11
CA GLN A 63 2.26 -7.20 12.74
C GLN A 63 3.64 -7.87 12.74
N HIS A 64 4.57 -7.36 13.55
CA HIS A 64 5.91 -7.94 13.73
C HIS A 64 5.86 -9.32 14.41
N GLU A 65 4.97 -9.53 15.38
CA GLU A 65 4.71 -10.84 16.00
C GLU A 65 4.30 -11.90 14.98
N LYS A 66 3.62 -11.50 13.90
CA LYS A 66 3.25 -12.38 12.78
C LYS A 66 4.39 -12.57 11.76
N GLY A 67 5.59 -12.07 12.04
CA GLY A 67 6.72 -12.09 11.12
C GLY A 67 6.54 -11.19 9.90
N LYS A 68 5.63 -10.22 9.96
CA LYS A 68 5.35 -9.29 8.85
C LYS A 68 5.92 -7.91 9.16
N LEU A 69 6.58 -7.33 8.16
CA LEU A 69 7.05 -5.95 8.23
C LEU A 69 5.89 -4.96 8.06
N SER A 70 6.04 -3.75 8.58
CA SER A 70 5.15 -2.62 8.30
C SER A 70 5.32 -2.08 6.87
N ALA A 71 4.37 -1.27 6.41
CA ALA A 71 4.39 -0.70 5.06
C ALA A 71 5.69 0.10 4.77
N ARG A 72 6.12 0.91 5.75
CA ARG A 72 7.31 1.77 5.62
C ARG A 72 8.60 0.96 5.66
N GLU A 73 8.68 -0.06 6.51
CA GLU A 73 9.85 -0.95 6.56
C GLU A 73 10.04 -1.70 5.25
N ARG A 74 8.95 -2.15 4.61
CA ARG A 74 9.01 -2.81 3.29
C ARG A 74 9.61 -1.88 2.23
N ILE A 75 9.18 -0.62 2.19
CA ILE A 75 9.72 0.39 1.28
C ILE A 75 11.21 0.61 1.56
N SER A 76 11.61 0.72 2.83
CA SER A 76 13.01 0.97 3.20
C SER A 76 13.98 -0.17 2.84
N ILE A 77 13.47 -1.40 2.72
CA ILE A 77 14.25 -2.56 2.26
C ILE A 77 14.29 -2.63 0.74
N LEU A 78 13.20 -2.25 0.08
CA LEU A 78 13.06 -2.31 -1.37
C LEU A 78 13.91 -1.24 -2.08
N LEU A 79 13.93 -0.02 -1.54
CA LEU A 79 14.58 1.14 -2.15
C LEU A 79 15.98 1.37 -1.60
N ASP A 80 16.81 2.03 -2.41
CA ASP A 80 18.15 2.45 -2.02
C ASP A 80 18.09 3.38 -0.79
N PRO A 81 18.97 3.20 0.21
CA PRO A 81 18.93 3.98 1.45
C PRO A 81 18.95 5.50 1.22
N GLY A 82 17.98 6.21 1.80
CA GLY A 82 17.89 7.67 1.73
C GLY A 82 17.26 8.24 0.46
N THR A 83 16.80 7.40 -0.48
CA THR A 83 16.18 7.86 -1.74
C THR A 83 14.67 8.03 -1.68
N PHE A 84 14.01 7.43 -0.69
CA PHE A 84 12.55 7.45 -0.61
C PHE A 84 12.00 8.85 -0.27
N VAL A 85 11.15 9.36 -1.14
CA VAL A 85 10.40 10.61 -0.97
C VAL A 85 8.91 10.30 -0.95
N GLU A 86 8.31 10.44 0.22
CA GLU A 86 6.90 10.15 0.44
C GLU A 86 5.98 11.28 -0.03
N TYR A 87 4.87 10.90 -0.67
CA TYR A 87 3.81 11.79 -1.12
C TYR A 87 2.58 11.66 -0.21
N ASP A 88 1.88 12.78 -0.03
CA ASP A 88 0.56 12.82 0.59
C ASP A 88 0.50 12.17 1.99
N MET A 89 1.59 12.34 2.77
CA MET A 89 1.73 11.84 4.15
C MET A 89 0.63 12.37 5.10
N PHE A 90 0.09 13.56 4.82
CA PHE A 90 -0.91 14.21 5.68
C PHE A 90 -2.35 14.08 5.18
N MET A 91 -2.59 13.34 4.10
CA MET A 91 -3.96 13.12 3.63
C MET A 91 -4.74 12.23 4.59
N GLU A 92 -6.00 12.56 4.84
CA GLU A 92 -6.92 11.84 5.73
C GLU A 92 -8.24 11.64 4.99
N HIS A 93 -8.94 10.54 5.27
CA HIS A 93 -10.27 10.32 4.70
C HIS A 93 -11.27 11.41 5.13
N THR A 94 -12.22 11.70 4.26
CA THR A 94 -13.26 12.72 4.48
C THR A 94 -14.59 12.14 4.94
N CYS A 95 -14.72 10.81 4.98
CA CYS A 95 -15.95 10.13 5.37
C CYS A 95 -16.35 10.44 6.84
N SER A 96 -17.64 10.77 7.02
CA SER A 96 -18.29 11.01 8.31
C SER A 96 -19.28 9.90 8.70
N ASP A 97 -19.48 8.92 7.82
CA ASP A 97 -20.44 7.84 8.06
C ASP A 97 -19.89 6.84 9.08
N PHE A 98 -20.80 6.12 9.75
CA PHE A 98 -20.47 5.04 10.70
C PHE A 98 -19.48 5.42 11.82
N GLY A 99 -19.35 6.70 12.17
CA GLY A 99 -18.44 7.15 13.23
C GLY A 99 -16.99 7.38 12.78
N MET A 100 -16.70 7.28 11.48
CA MET A 100 -15.37 7.43 10.89
C MET A 100 -14.71 8.77 11.23
N GLN A 101 -15.49 9.83 11.48
CA GLN A 101 -14.98 11.14 11.89
C GLN A 101 -14.11 11.11 13.16
N LYS A 102 -14.26 10.08 14.02
CA LYS A 102 -13.49 9.93 15.25
C LYS A 102 -12.14 9.24 15.05
N GLU A 103 -12.00 8.46 13.99
CA GLU A 103 -10.81 7.65 13.73
C GLU A 103 -10.10 8.11 12.46
N LYS A 104 -9.33 9.20 12.56
CA LYS A 104 -8.54 9.71 11.43
C LYS A 104 -7.07 9.36 11.60
N TYR A 105 -6.50 8.78 10.55
CA TYR A 105 -5.08 8.45 10.47
C TYR A 105 -4.46 9.22 9.31
N SER A 106 -3.41 10.01 9.60
CA SER A 106 -2.68 10.74 8.56
C SER A 106 -1.94 9.77 7.64
N GLY A 107 -2.10 9.98 6.33
CA GLY A 107 -1.60 9.09 5.28
C GLY A 107 -2.62 8.06 4.83
N ASP A 108 -3.72 7.90 5.56
CA ASP A 108 -4.71 6.82 5.43
C ASP A 108 -4.03 5.43 5.42
N SER A 109 -4.58 4.43 4.72
CA SER A 109 -4.09 3.04 4.76
C SER A 109 -3.04 2.71 3.68
N VAL A 110 -2.37 3.71 3.11
CA VAL A 110 -1.32 3.50 2.09
C VAL A 110 -0.21 4.55 2.17
N VAL A 111 1.02 4.07 2.10
CA VAL A 111 2.23 4.89 1.96
C VAL A 111 2.63 4.93 0.50
N THR A 112 2.78 6.12 -0.07
CA THR A 112 3.03 6.33 -1.50
C THR A 112 4.23 7.23 -1.70
N GLY A 113 5.02 7.01 -2.74
CA GLY A 113 6.15 7.88 -3.06
C GLY A 113 7.00 7.38 -4.21
N HIS A 114 8.18 7.95 -4.36
CA HIS A 114 9.20 7.49 -5.29
C HIS A 114 10.53 7.30 -4.56
N GLY A 115 11.44 6.59 -5.20
CA GLY A 115 12.84 6.51 -4.81
C GLY A 115 13.63 5.80 -5.89
N GLU A 116 14.74 5.17 -5.53
CA GLU A 116 15.62 4.51 -6.48
C GLU A 116 15.84 3.04 -6.13
N ILE A 117 16.03 2.20 -7.14
CA ILE A 117 16.53 0.82 -7.00
C ILE A 117 17.74 0.70 -7.91
N HIS A 118 18.91 0.49 -7.32
CA HIS A 118 20.19 0.51 -8.05
C HIS A 118 20.35 1.78 -8.89
N GLY A 119 20.00 2.94 -8.33
CA GLY A 119 20.07 4.25 -8.99
C GLY A 119 19.02 4.48 -10.09
N ARG A 120 18.06 3.57 -10.28
CA ARG A 120 16.95 3.73 -11.23
C ARG A 120 15.71 4.22 -10.52
N GLN A 121 15.14 5.32 -11.00
CA GLN A 121 13.91 5.88 -10.40
C GLN A 121 12.75 4.89 -10.52
N VAL A 122 12.05 4.68 -9.40
CA VAL A 122 10.85 3.86 -9.31
C VAL A 122 9.80 4.54 -8.46
N PHE A 123 8.55 4.23 -8.76
CA PHE A 123 7.40 4.67 -8.02
C PHE A 123 6.85 3.50 -7.19
N VAL A 124 6.47 3.76 -5.94
CA VAL A 124 6.04 2.70 -5.03
C VAL A 124 4.80 3.12 -4.24
N PHE A 125 3.90 2.17 -4.04
CA PHE A 125 2.86 2.27 -3.02
C PHE A 125 2.88 1.02 -2.14
N SER A 126 2.80 1.20 -0.82
CA SER A 126 2.72 0.11 0.15
C SER A 126 1.50 0.28 1.02
N GLN A 127 0.62 -0.72 0.99
CA GLN A 127 -0.58 -0.74 1.81
C GLN A 127 -0.21 -1.04 3.27
N ASP A 128 -0.83 -0.29 4.19
CA ASP A 128 -0.60 -0.42 5.62
C ASP A 128 -1.77 -1.15 6.29
N PHE A 129 -1.54 -2.43 6.58
CA PHE A 129 -2.52 -3.27 7.26
C PHE A 129 -2.86 -2.80 8.69
N THR A 130 -2.00 -2.00 9.32
CA THR A 130 -2.24 -1.49 10.68
C THR A 130 -3.34 -0.42 10.71
N VAL A 131 -3.62 0.24 9.59
CA VAL A 131 -4.66 1.26 9.45
C VAL A 131 -5.88 0.65 8.75
N PHE A 132 -6.99 0.51 9.47
CA PHE A 132 -8.23 -0.10 8.98
C PHE A 132 -8.05 -1.43 8.21
N GLY A 133 -7.08 -2.26 8.61
CA GLY A 133 -6.81 -3.53 7.92
C GLY A 133 -6.30 -3.36 6.49
N GLY A 134 -5.69 -2.21 6.16
CA GLY A 134 -5.25 -1.91 4.79
C GLY A 134 -6.42 -1.65 3.83
N SER A 135 -7.64 -1.49 4.34
CA SER A 135 -8.83 -1.30 3.49
C SER A 135 -8.73 -0.03 2.65
N LEU A 136 -9.13 -0.14 1.39
CA LEU A 136 -9.08 0.94 0.42
C LEU A 136 -10.20 1.95 0.68
N SER A 137 -9.81 3.22 0.85
CA SER A 137 -10.66 4.40 0.89
C SER A 137 -10.60 5.21 -0.40
N SER A 138 -11.44 6.24 -0.50
CA SER A 138 -11.35 7.22 -1.60
C SER A 138 -10.01 7.96 -1.63
N VAL A 139 -9.42 8.25 -0.47
CA VAL A 139 -8.11 8.91 -0.35
C VAL A 139 -6.97 7.95 -0.69
N HIS A 140 -7.05 6.71 -0.21
CA HIS A 140 -6.11 5.64 -0.56
C HIS A 140 -6.03 5.47 -2.07
N ALA A 141 -7.19 5.40 -2.74
CA ALA A 141 -7.24 5.27 -4.19
C ALA A 141 -6.61 6.48 -4.89
N LYS A 142 -6.97 7.71 -4.50
CA LYS A 142 -6.38 8.94 -5.06
C LYS A 142 -4.86 8.96 -4.93
N LYS A 143 -4.30 8.51 -3.81
CA LYS A 143 -2.85 8.43 -3.60
C LYS A 143 -2.19 7.44 -4.55
N ILE A 144 -2.76 6.24 -4.70
CA ILE A 144 -2.24 5.23 -5.65
C ILE A 144 -2.35 5.75 -7.09
N CYS A 145 -3.52 6.24 -7.48
CA CYS A 145 -3.77 6.81 -8.81
C CYS A 145 -2.75 7.89 -9.16
N LYS A 146 -2.47 8.81 -8.23
CA LYS A 146 -1.46 9.87 -8.42
C LYS A 146 -0.06 9.30 -8.66
N ILE A 147 0.35 8.27 -7.93
CA ILE A 147 1.65 7.63 -8.14
C ILE A 147 1.72 6.94 -9.50
N MET A 148 0.67 6.24 -9.91
CA MET A 148 0.61 5.60 -11.23
C MET A 148 0.66 6.64 -12.35
N ASP A 149 -0.08 7.75 -12.21
CA ASP A 149 -0.05 8.86 -13.16
C ASP A 149 1.35 9.48 -13.25
N GLN A 150 2.04 9.67 -12.12
CA GLN A 150 3.43 10.15 -12.11
C GLN A 150 4.41 9.15 -12.73
N ALA A 151 4.25 7.86 -12.46
CA ALA A 151 5.08 6.81 -13.03
C ALA A 151 4.97 6.78 -14.56
N MET A 152 3.76 6.86 -15.09
CA MET A 152 3.51 6.97 -16.53
C MET A 152 4.10 8.25 -17.13
N LEU A 153 3.96 9.40 -16.44
CA LEU A 153 4.49 10.68 -16.93
C LEU A 153 6.02 10.69 -17.04
N VAL A 154 6.71 10.09 -16.06
CA VAL A 154 8.19 10.03 -16.05
C VAL A 154 8.71 8.85 -16.89
N GLY A 155 7.87 7.84 -17.18
CA GLY A 155 8.28 6.61 -17.84
C GLY A 155 9.07 5.68 -16.92
N ALA A 156 8.73 5.66 -15.63
CA ALA A 156 9.41 4.86 -14.60
C ALA A 156 8.53 3.69 -14.12
N PRO A 157 9.12 2.57 -13.65
CA PRO A 157 8.37 1.44 -13.12
C PRO A 157 7.51 1.80 -11.90
N VAL A 158 6.38 1.13 -11.75
CA VAL A 158 5.51 1.21 -10.57
C VAL A 158 5.47 -0.13 -9.83
N ILE A 159 5.69 -0.08 -8.51
CA ILE A 159 5.70 -1.25 -7.63
C ILE A 159 4.60 -1.11 -6.57
N GLY A 160 3.67 -2.07 -6.55
CA GLY A 160 2.63 -2.19 -5.54
C GLY A 160 3.00 -3.22 -4.49
N LEU A 161 3.02 -2.84 -3.21
CA LEU A 161 3.15 -3.75 -2.08
C LEU A 161 1.77 -3.91 -1.43
N ASN A 162 1.11 -5.01 -1.76
CA ASN A 162 -0.30 -5.23 -1.47
C ASN A 162 -0.48 -6.01 -0.17
N ASP A 163 -1.28 -5.45 0.74
CA ASP A 163 -1.63 -5.98 2.05
C ASP A 163 -2.91 -5.29 2.54
N SER A 164 -4.04 -5.72 1.98
CA SER A 164 -5.35 -5.09 2.13
C SER A 164 -6.47 -6.09 2.41
N GLY A 165 -7.30 -5.76 3.39
CA GLY A 165 -8.56 -6.43 3.68
C GLY A 165 -9.69 -6.18 2.66
N GLY A 166 -9.44 -5.42 1.58
CA GLY A 166 -10.42 -5.14 0.53
C GLY A 166 -10.99 -3.72 0.56
N ALA A 167 -12.24 -3.54 0.13
CA ALA A 167 -12.91 -2.23 0.14
C ALA A 167 -13.25 -1.80 1.57
N ARG A 168 -13.07 -0.51 1.88
CA ARG A 168 -13.56 0.04 3.15
C ARG A 168 -15.09 0.18 3.07
N ILE A 169 -15.80 -0.73 3.73
CA ILE A 169 -17.27 -0.82 3.70
C ILE A 169 -17.93 0.47 4.21
N GLN A 170 -17.31 1.14 5.19
CA GLN A 170 -17.83 2.36 5.79
C GLN A 170 -17.88 3.55 4.81
N GLU A 171 -17.05 3.54 3.76
CA GLU A 171 -17.05 4.55 2.70
C GLU A 171 -17.92 4.14 1.49
N GLY A 172 -18.48 2.93 1.52
CA GLY A 172 -19.46 2.45 0.54
C GLY A 172 -18.98 2.55 -0.91
N VAL A 173 -19.76 3.27 -1.72
CA VAL A 173 -19.54 3.40 -3.17
C VAL A 173 -18.28 4.20 -3.52
N GLU A 174 -17.78 5.06 -2.63
CA GLU A 174 -16.56 5.81 -2.91
C GLU A 174 -15.33 4.89 -2.96
N SER A 175 -15.27 3.89 -2.09
CA SER A 175 -14.23 2.85 -2.13
C SER A 175 -14.28 2.03 -3.42
N LEU A 176 -15.48 1.74 -3.90
CA LEU A 176 -15.68 0.99 -5.15
C LEU A 176 -15.27 1.81 -6.38
N ALA A 177 -15.62 3.10 -6.43
CA ALA A 177 -15.15 4.01 -7.46
C ALA A 177 -13.62 4.11 -7.45
N GLY A 178 -13.00 4.17 -6.27
CA GLY A 178 -11.55 4.14 -6.11
C GLY A 178 -10.89 2.89 -6.71
N TYR A 179 -11.51 1.71 -6.60
CA TYR A 179 -11.02 0.51 -7.29
C TYR A 179 -11.07 0.65 -8.81
N ALA A 180 -12.18 1.15 -9.35
CA ALA A 180 -12.32 1.35 -10.79
C ALA A 180 -11.24 2.29 -11.35
N ASP A 181 -10.95 3.39 -10.63
CA ASP A 181 -9.91 4.35 -11.01
C ASP A 181 -8.50 3.73 -11.04
N ILE A 182 -8.21 2.83 -10.10
CA ILE A 182 -6.93 2.08 -10.06
C ILE A 182 -6.88 1.06 -11.20
N PHE A 183 -7.95 0.30 -11.42
CA PHE A 183 -7.97 -0.71 -12.51
C PHE A 183 -7.81 -0.06 -13.87
N GLN A 184 -8.49 1.07 -14.10
CA GLN A 184 -8.35 1.82 -15.33
C GLN A 184 -6.88 2.24 -15.53
N ARG A 185 -6.22 2.73 -14.48
CA ARG A 185 -4.80 3.10 -14.58
C ARG A 185 -3.91 1.91 -14.85
N ASN A 186 -4.13 0.76 -14.20
CA ASN A 186 -3.34 -0.46 -14.47
C ASN A 186 -3.42 -0.86 -15.94
N VAL A 187 -4.61 -0.76 -16.55
CA VAL A 187 -4.80 -1.04 -17.97
C VAL A 187 -4.10 0.00 -18.85
N LEU A 188 -4.19 1.28 -18.49
CA LEU A 188 -3.54 2.37 -19.23
C LEU A 188 -2.00 2.32 -19.15
N SER A 189 -1.43 1.88 -18.03
CA SER A 189 0.01 1.69 -17.86
C SER A 189 0.51 0.36 -18.43
N SER A 190 -0.38 -0.59 -18.74
CA SER A 190 -0.01 -1.91 -19.26
C SER A 190 0.72 -1.79 -20.60
N GLY A 191 1.92 -2.35 -20.68
CA GLY A 191 2.80 -2.23 -21.84
C GLY A 191 3.49 -0.86 -22.02
N VAL A 192 3.25 0.11 -21.13
CA VAL A 192 3.89 1.44 -21.17
C VAL A 192 4.99 1.56 -20.12
N VAL A 193 4.67 1.27 -18.85
CA VAL A 193 5.64 1.23 -17.75
C VAL A 193 5.56 -0.13 -17.06
N PRO A 194 6.70 -0.71 -16.61
CA PRO A 194 6.66 -1.99 -15.90
C PRO A 194 5.86 -1.87 -14.59
N GLN A 195 4.91 -2.78 -14.40
CA GLN A 195 4.04 -2.85 -13.22
C GLN A 195 4.34 -4.14 -12.47
N ILE A 196 4.77 -4.00 -11.21
CA ILE A 196 5.11 -5.12 -10.35
C ILE A 196 4.23 -5.09 -9.12
N SER A 197 3.51 -6.17 -8.86
CA SER A 197 2.72 -6.36 -7.64
C SER A 197 3.38 -7.37 -6.72
N VAL A 198 3.52 -7.02 -5.44
CA VAL A 198 4.04 -7.90 -4.40
C VAL A 198 2.97 -8.10 -3.35
N ILE A 199 2.39 -9.29 -3.28
CA ILE A 199 1.39 -9.67 -2.30
C ILE A 199 2.12 -10.04 -1.00
N MET A 200 2.07 -9.17 0.00
CA MET A 200 2.78 -9.30 1.29
C MET A 200 1.86 -9.64 2.47
N GLY A 201 0.55 -9.76 2.22
CA GLY A 201 -0.44 -10.16 3.19
C GLY A 201 -1.79 -10.44 2.53
N PRO A 202 -2.90 -10.39 3.27
CA PRO A 202 -4.23 -10.57 2.68
C PRO A 202 -4.43 -9.58 1.52
N CYS A 203 -5.04 -10.06 0.44
CA CYS A 203 -5.53 -9.22 -0.64
C CYS A 203 -6.91 -9.77 -0.98
N ALA A 204 -7.96 -9.18 -0.40
CA ALA A 204 -9.30 -9.74 -0.42
C ALA A 204 -10.27 -8.96 -1.33
N GLY A 205 -11.20 -9.68 -1.95
CA GLY A 205 -12.26 -9.09 -2.78
C GLY A 205 -11.72 -8.42 -4.04
N GLY A 206 -12.25 -7.25 -4.39
CA GLY A 206 -11.84 -6.52 -5.59
C GLY A 206 -10.37 -6.12 -5.65
N ALA A 207 -9.67 -6.10 -4.50
CA ALA A 207 -8.26 -5.72 -4.44
C ALA A 207 -7.34 -6.59 -5.30
N VAL A 208 -7.72 -7.84 -5.54
CA VAL A 208 -6.92 -8.81 -6.31
C VAL A 208 -6.86 -8.50 -7.81
N TYR A 209 -7.84 -7.76 -8.34
CA TYR A 209 -7.87 -7.43 -9.76
C TYR A 209 -6.76 -6.48 -10.18
N SER A 210 -6.32 -5.59 -9.28
CA SER A 210 -5.21 -4.68 -9.57
C SER A 210 -3.92 -5.48 -9.84
N PRO A 211 -3.44 -6.35 -8.93
CA PRO A 211 -2.34 -7.26 -9.22
C PRO A 211 -2.53 -8.14 -10.45
N ALA A 212 -3.75 -8.65 -10.68
CA ALA A 212 -4.02 -9.51 -11.83
C ALA A 212 -3.81 -8.81 -13.19
N ILE A 213 -3.89 -7.48 -13.24
CA ILE A 213 -3.67 -6.67 -14.45
C ILE A 213 -2.19 -6.27 -14.59
N THR A 214 -1.41 -6.30 -13.51
CA THR A 214 0.04 -5.96 -13.55
C THR A 214 0.87 -7.05 -14.23
N ASP A 215 2.08 -6.69 -14.68
CA ASP A 215 2.93 -7.56 -15.50
C ASP A 215 3.53 -8.73 -14.68
N PHE A 216 3.92 -8.47 -13.43
CA PHE A 216 4.51 -9.48 -12.56
C PHE A 216 3.87 -9.47 -11.18
N ILE A 217 3.53 -10.66 -10.68
CA ILE A 217 2.97 -10.85 -9.34
C ILE A 217 3.92 -11.72 -8.52
N PHE A 218 4.48 -11.15 -7.46
CA PHE A 218 5.27 -11.88 -6.47
C PHE A 218 4.43 -12.05 -5.21
N MET A 219 4.26 -13.28 -4.74
CA MET A 219 3.56 -13.53 -3.48
C MET A 219 4.57 -13.98 -2.43
N VAL A 220 4.61 -13.30 -1.28
CA VAL A 220 5.38 -13.80 -0.12
C VAL A 220 4.75 -15.09 0.39
N LYS A 221 5.53 -15.88 1.15
CA LYS A 221 5.17 -17.22 1.64
C LYS A 221 3.66 -17.38 1.87
N VAL A 222 3.01 -18.18 1.03
CA VAL A 222 1.59 -18.54 1.17
C VAL A 222 1.40 -19.40 2.41
N VAL A 223 2.35 -20.30 2.64
CA VAL A 223 2.30 -21.33 3.67
C VAL A 223 3.29 -20.99 4.78
N ASP A 224 2.85 -21.14 6.02
CA ASP A 224 3.66 -20.99 7.22
C ASP A 224 4.90 -21.91 7.12
N ASP A 225 6.07 -21.43 7.58
CA ASP A 225 7.35 -22.18 7.62
C ASP A 225 7.87 -22.77 6.30
N ARG A 226 7.23 -22.50 5.14
CA ARG A 226 7.49 -23.17 3.84
C ARG A 226 7.26 -24.69 3.89
N ASP A 227 6.48 -25.18 4.85
CA ASP A 227 6.20 -26.59 5.00
C ASP A 227 4.92 -26.95 4.24
N PHE A 228 5.09 -27.67 3.14
CA PHE A 228 3.99 -28.15 2.32
C PHE A 228 4.08 -29.67 2.21
N PHE A 229 3.08 -30.35 2.79
CA PHE A 229 2.97 -31.79 2.70
C PHE A 229 2.18 -32.17 1.45
N GLU A 230 2.90 -32.33 0.34
CA GLU A 230 2.31 -32.73 -0.94
C GLU A 230 1.75 -34.16 -0.89
N ILE A 231 0.50 -34.31 -1.32
CA ILE A 231 -0.18 -35.60 -1.42
C ILE A 231 -0.06 -36.11 -2.86
N MET A 232 0.47 -37.32 -3.00
CA MET A 232 0.68 -38.00 -4.28
C MET A 232 1.56 -37.20 -5.27
N PRO A 233 2.80 -36.85 -4.91
CA PRO A 233 3.67 -35.98 -5.73
C PRO A 233 4.06 -36.59 -7.09
N THR A 234 4.01 -37.91 -7.21
CA THR A 234 4.39 -38.63 -8.45
C THR A 234 3.20 -38.96 -9.35
N TYR A 235 1.96 -38.75 -8.91
CA TYR A 235 0.73 -39.07 -9.63
C TYR A 235 0.01 -37.81 -10.09
N ALA A 236 -0.43 -37.76 -11.35
CA ALA A 236 -1.12 -36.62 -11.97
C ALA A 236 -0.45 -35.27 -11.66
N LYS A 237 0.79 -35.10 -12.14
CA LYS A 237 1.66 -33.94 -11.84
C LYS A 237 1.13 -32.59 -12.33
N ASN A 238 0.13 -32.61 -13.22
CA ASN A 238 -0.62 -31.45 -13.72
C ASN A 238 -1.53 -30.80 -12.66
N ILE A 239 -1.79 -31.47 -11.54
CA ILE A 239 -2.43 -30.88 -10.35
C ILE A 239 -1.63 -31.22 -9.08
N ILE A 240 -1.36 -30.20 -8.27
CA ILE A 240 -0.69 -30.31 -6.98
C ILE A 240 -1.78 -30.23 -5.90
N VAL A 241 -1.80 -31.20 -4.99
CA VAL A 241 -2.69 -31.16 -3.84
C VAL A 241 -1.89 -31.49 -2.59
N GLY A 242 -2.21 -30.89 -1.45
CA GLY A 242 -1.47 -31.15 -0.22
C GLY A 242 -1.87 -30.27 0.93
N PHE A 243 -1.31 -30.56 2.10
CA PHE A 243 -1.58 -29.81 3.31
C PHE A 243 -0.53 -28.75 3.56
N ALA A 244 -1.01 -27.63 4.07
CA ALA A 244 -0.22 -26.48 4.46
C ALA A 244 -0.80 -25.91 5.75
N ARG A 245 -0.09 -24.96 6.37
CA ARG A 245 -0.65 -24.10 7.40
C ARG A 245 -0.69 -22.65 6.95
N MET A 246 -1.76 -21.95 7.29
CA MET A 246 -1.89 -20.51 7.10
C MET A 246 -2.39 -19.87 8.38
N ASN A 247 -1.59 -18.97 8.97
CA ASN A 247 -1.85 -18.40 10.28
C ASN A 247 -2.10 -19.47 11.37
N GLY A 248 -1.37 -20.58 11.33
CA GLY A 248 -1.49 -21.70 12.26
C GLY A 248 -2.69 -22.63 12.02
N GLN A 249 -3.59 -22.30 11.09
CA GLN A 249 -4.69 -23.18 10.70
C GLN A 249 -4.26 -24.12 9.57
N THR A 250 -4.61 -25.41 9.67
CA THR A 250 -4.41 -26.36 8.58
C THR A 250 -5.30 -25.98 7.41
N VAL A 251 -4.71 -25.90 6.21
CA VAL A 251 -5.42 -25.66 4.95
C VAL A 251 -5.05 -26.72 3.92
N GLY A 252 -6.00 -27.07 3.08
CA GLY A 252 -5.78 -27.92 1.91
C GLY A 252 -5.52 -27.05 0.69
N ILE A 253 -4.40 -27.26 0.01
CA ILE A 253 -4.07 -26.55 -1.23
C ILE A 253 -4.44 -27.44 -2.41
N VAL A 254 -5.09 -26.85 -3.41
CA VAL A 254 -5.34 -27.45 -4.72
C VAL A 254 -4.83 -26.49 -5.79
N GLY A 255 -3.75 -26.82 -6.47
CA GLY A 255 -3.13 -25.94 -7.47
C GLY A 255 -2.96 -26.63 -8.81
N ASN A 256 -3.25 -25.94 -9.90
CA ASN A 256 -2.81 -26.40 -11.23
C ASN A 256 -1.28 -26.26 -11.35
N ASN A 257 -0.64 -27.15 -12.12
CA ASN A 257 0.79 -27.10 -12.38
C ASN A 257 1.06 -26.89 -13.89
N PRO A 258 1.27 -25.64 -14.33
CA PRO A 258 1.56 -25.33 -15.74
C PRO A 258 2.79 -26.06 -16.30
N LYS A 259 3.74 -26.48 -15.45
CA LYS A 259 4.95 -27.21 -15.87
C LYS A 259 4.64 -28.63 -16.36
N SER A 260 3.45 -29.15 -16.11
CA SER A 260 3.00 -30.48 -16.52
C SER A 260 1.69 -30.39 -17.28
N ALA A 261 1.68 -30.83 -18.54
CA ALA A 261 0.51 -30.77 -19.42
C ALA A 261 -0.16 -29.37 -19.48
N ALA A 262 0.65 -28.30 -19.39
CA ALA A 262 0.18 -26.91 -19.36
C ALA A 262 -0.83 -26.58 -18.25
N GLY A 263 -0.94 -27.43 -17.20
CA GLY A 263 -1.94 -27.27 -16.15
C GLY A 263 -3.33 -27.81 -16.52
N CYS A 264 -3.49 -28.43 -17.70
CA CYS A 264 -4.74 -29.06 -18.14
C CYS A 264 -5.21 -30.14 -17.16
N LEU A 265 -6.53 -30.24 -16.97
CA LEU A 265 -7.12 -31.34 -16.22
C LEU A 265 -7.36 -32.56 -17.10
N ASP A 266 -6.98 -33.72 -16.60
CA ASP A 266 -7.21 -35.05 -17.16
C ASP A 266 -7.99 -35.92 -16.16
N ILE A 267 -8.28 -37.18 -16.53
CA ILE A 267 -9.01 -38.10 -15.65
C ILE A 267 -8.27 -38.30 -14.32
N ASN A 268 -6.94 -38.44 -14.35
CA ASN A 268 -6.14 -38.75 -13.17
C ASN A 268 -6.07 -37.56 -12.19
N SER A 269 -5.85 -36.34 -12.70
CA SER A 269 -5.89 -35.11 -11.90
C SER A 269 -7.28 -34.82 -11.36
N SER A 270 -8.34 -35.14 -12.11
CA SER A 270 -9.72 -35.00 -11.65
C SER A 270 -10.00 -35.93 -10.47
N VAL A 271 -9.58 -37.21 -10.54
CA VAL A 271 -9.71 -38.17 -9.43
C VAL A 271 -8.87 -37.75 -8.23
N LYS A 272 -7.62 -37.31 -8.45
CA LYS A 272 -6.71 -36.81 -7.40
C LYS A 272 -7.30 -35.62 -6.67
N GLY A 273 -7.74 -34.59 -7.41
CA GLY A 273 -8.36 -33.38 -6.87
C GLY A 273 -9.66 -33.69 -6.14
N ALA A 274 -10.57 -34.46 -6.74
CA ALA A 274 -11.86 -34.79 -6.13
C ALA A 274 -11.71 -35.56 -4.80
N ARG A 275 -10.79 -36.53 -4.74
CA ARG A 275 -10.54 -37.30 -3.50
C ARG A 275 -9.98 -36.41 -2.40
N PHE A 276 -9.06 -35.51 -2.74
CA PHE A 276 -8.47 -34.58 -1.78
C PHE A 276 -9.49 -33.55 -1.27
N VAL A 277 -10.28 -32.96 -2.17
CA VAL A 277 -11.35 -32.01 -1.82
C VAL A 277 -12.35 -32.65 -0.85
N ARG A 278 -12.80 -33.88 -1.14
CA ARG A 278 -13.72 -34.62 -0.25
C ARG A 278 -13.10 -34.93 1.10
N PHE A 279 -11.80 -35.19 1.16
CA PHE A 279 -11.09 -35.38 2.42
C PHE A 279 -11.09 -34.09 3.24
N CYS A 280 -10.68 -32.97 2.64
CA CYS A 280 -10.65 -31.67 3.33
C CYS A 280 -12.03 -31.28 3.88
N ASP A 281 -13.08 -31.46 3.07
CA ASP A 281 -14.47 -31.22 3.47
C ASP A 281 -14.90 -32.08 4.67
N ALA A 282 -14.62 -33.39 4.63
CA ALA A 282 -14.97 -34.31 5.71
C ALA A 282 -14.32 -33.99 7.07
N PHE A 283 -13.19 -33.28 7.07
CA PHE A 283 -12.44 -32.90 8.27
C PHE A 283 -12.49 -31.39 8.57
N ASN A 284 -13.39 -30.64 7.94
CA ASN A 284 -13.53 -29.18 8.11
C ASN A 284 -12.22 -28.42 7.86
N ILE A 285 -11.40 -28.87 6.90
CA ILE A 285 -10.16 -28.23 6.50
C ILE A 285 -10.48 -27.23 5.37
N PRO A 286 -10.21 -25.93 5.53
CA PRO A 286 -10.40 -24.94 4.47
C PRO A 286 -9.59 -25.28 3.23
N ILE A 287 -10.19 -25.12 2.05
CA ILE A 287 -9.55 -25.39 0.76
C ILE A 287 -9.16 -24.07 0.10
N ILE A 288 -7.92 -24.01 -0.39
CA ILE A 288 -7.37 -22.87 -1.12
C ILE A 288 -6.94 -23.35 -2.49
N THR A 289 -7.51 -22.73 -3.52
CA THR A 289 -7.29 -23.13 -4.90
C THR A 289 -6.39 -22.13 -5.64
N PHE A 290 -5.29 -22.62 -6.21
CA PHE A 290 -4.47 -21.87 -7.15
C PHE A 290 -4.86 -22.26 -8.58
N VAL A 291 -5.61 -21.40 -9.24
CA VAL A 291 -6.17 -21.69 -10.55
C VAL A 291 -5.25 -21.14 -11.63
N ASP A 292 -4.69 -22.04 -12.44
CA ASP A 292 -3.94 -21.75 -13.66
C ASP A 292 -4.15 -22.90 -14.64
N VAL A 293 -5.37 -22.96 -15.20
CA VAL A 293 -5.86 -24.07 -16.02
C VAL A 293 -6.33 -23.54 -17.38
N PRO A 294 -5.75 -24.03 -18.50
CA PRO A 294 -6.20 -23.66 -19.83
C PRO A 294 -7.47 -24.43 -20.26
N GLY A 295 -7.77 -25.56 -19.61
CA GLY A 295 -8.93 -26.40 -19.89
C GLY A 295 -8.71 -27.86 -19.51
N PHE A 296 -9.48 -28.76 -20.12
CA PHE A 296 -9.23 -30.20 -20.05
C PHE A 296 -8.22 -30.62 -21.11
N LEU A 297 -7.46 -31.68 -20.84
CA LEU A 297 -6.59 -32.30 -21.84
C LEU A 297 -7.48 -32.86 -22.95
N PRO A 298 -7.27 -32.47 -24.22
CA PRO A 298 -8.07 -32.93 -25.34
C PRO A 298 -7.91 -34.43 -25.60
#